data_AF-A0AAD8NFB4-F1
#
_entry.id   AF-A0AAD8NFB4-F1
#
_cell.length_a   1.000
_cell.length_b   1.000
_cell.length_c   1.000
_cell.angle_alpha   90.00
_cell.angle_beta   90.00
_cell.angle_gamma   90.00
#
_symmetry.space_group_name_H-M   'P 1'
#
loop_
_entity.id
_entity.type
_entity.pdbx_description
1 polymer ?
#
loop_
_entity_poly.entity_id
_entity_poly.type
_entity_poly.pdbx_seq_one_letter_code
_entity_poly.pdbx_strand_id
1 'polypeptide(L)'
;MHGLKLSNMVKNKVGSVEILPRRGTWNNKGDVSRDNGGNYDSAKESKLLASFNEASLDEERFLKQKAKVHWLAEGDANTKYFHNTLKCRNHRARIDVITDSNGSLHEGKAVPKAFVDHYVGFLGKEDISIIPITPELFDVRIDHVVAIDMIREVTVDEIKRTMFAFGFFS
;
A
#
# COMPACT_ATOMS: atom_id res chain seq x y z
N MET A 1 1.97 39.77 -6.68
CA MET A 1 1.15 39.47 -5.48
C MET A 1 0.68 38.03 -5.57
N HIS A 2 1.05 37.25 -4.55
CA HIS A 2 0.62 35.89 -4.18
C HIS A 2 0.51 34.81 -5.25
N GLY A 3 1.64 34.12 -5.42
CA GLY A 3 1.73 32.80 -6.05
C GLY A 3 1.14 31.69 -5.17
N LEU A 4 0.60 30.70 -5.86
CA LEU A 4 -0.02 29.47 -5.38
C LEU A 4 0.96 28.62 -4.56
N LYS A 5 0.49 28.11 -3.40
CA LYS A 5 1.13 27.01 -2.66
C LYS A 5 0.78 25.67 -3.31
N LEU A 6 1.75 25.07 -4.00
CA LEU A 6 1.87 23.61 -4.18
C LEU A 6 2.59 23.09 -2.92
N SER A 7 2.39 21.91 -2.33
CA SER A 7 1.75 20.65 -2.71
C SER A 7 1.83 19.73 -1.49
N ASN A 8 0.71 19.22 -0.96
CA ASN A 8 0.74 18.20 0.09
C ASN A 8 0.65 16.81 -0.54
N MET A 9 1.81 16.22 -0.82
CA MET A 9 1.95 14.81 -1.18
C MET A 9 2.75 14.11 -0.07
N VAL A 10 2.05 13.68 0.98
CA VAL A 10 2.64 12.83 2.03
C VAL A 10 2.74 11.41 1.48
N LYS A 11 3.86 11.11 0.81
CA LYS A 11 4.24 9.73 0.48
C LYS A 11 4.73 9.04 1.75
N ASN A 12 3.87 8.22 2.35
CA ASN A 12 4.25 7.26 3.38
C ASN A 12 5.21 6.23 2.78
N LYS A 13 6.46 6.22 3.25
CA LYS A 13 7.44 5.18 2.97
C LYS A 13 7.94 4.61 4.30
N VAL A 14 7.44 3.44 4.67
CA VAL A 14 8.11 2.56 5.62
C VAL A 14 8.67 1.42 4.79
N GLY A 15 10.00 1.37 4.65
CA GLY A 15 10.70 0.23 4.03
C GLY A 15 11.44 0.47 2.71
N SER A 16 11.59 1.72 2.26
CA SER A 16 12.56 2.03 1.20
C SER A 16 13.21 3.36 1.53
N VAL A 17 14.45 3.34 2.00
CA VAL A 17 15.25 4.55 2.05
C VAL A 17 15.60 4.87 0.60
N GLU A 18 14.73 5.61 -0.09
CA GLU A 18 15.17 6.36 -1.26
C GLU A 18 16.06 7.47 -0.73
N ILE A 19 17.37 7.20 -0.72
CA ILE A 19 18.37 8.24 -0.54
C ILE A 19 18.27 9.09 -1.82
N LEU A 20 17.44 10.13 -1.78
CA LEU A 20 17.52 11.19 -2.78
C LEU A 20 18.96 11.72 -2.72
N PRO A 21 19.70 11.77 -3.84
CA PRO A 21 21.00 12.42 -3.84
C PRO A 21 20.78 13.87 -3.40
N ARG A 22 21.44 14.30 -2.32
CA ARG A 22 21.48 15.71 -1.91
C ARG A 22 22.10 16.52 -3.06
N ARG A 23 21.31 16.95 -4.04
CA ARG A 23 21.68 18.06 -4.91
C ARG A 23 21.55 19.34 -4.09
N GLY A 24 22.63 19.72 -3.43
CA GLY A 24 22.84 21.12 -3.07
C GLY A 24 23.09 21.90 -4.36
N THR A 25 22.11 22.70 -4.79
CA THR A 25 22.36 23.75 -5.79
C THR A 25 23.10 24.89 -5.08
N TRP A 26 24.42 24.86 -5.11
CA TRP A 26 25.23 26.03 -4.78
C TRP A 26 25.12 27.02 -5.94
N ASN A 27 24.17 27.95 -5.85
CA ASN A 27 24.21 29.19 -6.63
C ASN A 27 25.14 30.16 -5.90
N ASN A 28 26.43 30.10 -6.22
CA ASN A 28 27.36 31.19 -5.94
C ASN A 28 27.81 31.77 -7.28
N LYS A 29 27.17 32.85 -7.69
CA LYS A 29 27.79 33.84 -8.59
C LYS A 29 28.78 34.62 -7.72
N GLY A 30 30.05 34.29 -7.86
CA GLY A 30 31.16 35.00 -7.26
C GLY A 30 32.44 34.55 -7.94
N ASP A 31 33.01 35.43 -8.75
CA ASP A 31 34.21 35.20 -9.53
C ASP A 31 35.41 34.81 -8.66
N VAL A 32 36.02 33.65 -8.93
CA VAL A 32 37.42 33.35 -8.57
C VAL A 32 38.08 32.60 -9.73
N SER A 33 39.26 33.10 -10.06
CA SER A 33 40.13 32.79 -11.18
C SER A 33 40.43 31.30 -11.44
N ARG A 34 40.67 31.02 -12.72
CA ARG A 34 41.27 29.82 -13.32
C ARG A 34 42.29 29.12 -12.40
N ASP A 35 42.08 27.84 -12.16
CA ASP A 35 43.18 26.87 -12.08
C ASP A 35 42.86 25.58 -12.85
N ASN A 36 43.88 25.07 -13.51
CA ASN A 36 43.87 24.06 -14.55
C ASN A 36 44.20 22.68 -13.94
N GLY A 37 43.19 21.97 -13.42
CA GLY A 37 43.36 20.67 -12.73
C GLY A 37 42.30 19.59 -13.05
N GLY A 38 41.57 19.75 -14.16
CA GLY A 38 40.26 19.14 -14.43
C GLY A 38 40.17 17.62 -14.73
N ASN A 39 41.00 16.76 -14.15
CA ASN A 39 40.83 15.29 -14.33
C ASN A 39 41.08 14.45 -13.06
N TYR A 40 41.69 15.01 -12.02
CA TYR A 40 42.11 14.22 -10.85
C TYR A 40 41.04 14.12 -9.75
N ASP A 41 40.08 15.05 -9.73
CA ASP A 41 39.09 15.17 -8.65
C ASP A 41 37.82 14.34 -8.91
N SER A 42 37.23 14.46 -10.10
CA SER A 42 35.99 13.75 -10.48
C SER A 42 36.12 12.22 -10.39
N ALA A 43 37.27 11.66 -10.77
CA ALA A 43 37.51 10.22 -10.68
C ALA A 43 37.66 9.74 -9.22
N LYS A 44 38.15 10.59 -8.31
CA LYS A 44 38.23 10.27 -6.88
C LYS A 44 36.88 10.41 -6.20
N GLU A 45 36.17 11.50 -6.46
CA GLU A 45 34.81 11.73 -5.98
C GLU A 45 33.87 10.61 -6.40
N SER A 46 33.94 10.18 -7.67
CA SER A 46 33.15 9.07 -8.19
C SER A 46 33.44 7.75 -7.47
N LYS A 47 34.72 7.43 -7.20
CA LYS A 47 35.12 6.24 -6.43
C LYS A 47 34.64 6.30 -4.98
N LEU A 48 34.75 7.47 -4.34
CA LEU A 48 34.28 7.69 -2.97
C LEU A 48 32.77 7.51 -2.86
N LEU A 49 32.01 8.06 -3.80
CA LEU A 49 30.55 7.88 -3.85
C LEU A 49 30.14 6.44 -4.11
N ALA A 50 30.85 5.74 -4.99
CA ALA A 50 30.60 4.31 -5.24
C ALA A 50 30.83 3.47 -3.98
N SER A 51 31.97 3.67 -3.30
CA SER A 51 32.29 2.98 -2.04
C SER A 51 31.31 3.30 -0.92
N PHE A 52 30.88 4.56 -0.82
CA PHE A 52 29.87 4.98 0.15
C PHE A 52 28.50 4.33 -0.11
N ASN A 53 28.07 4.28 -1.37
CA ASN A 53 26.82 3.63 -1.74
C ASN A 53 26.87 2.12 -1.49
N GLU A 54 27.99 1.48 -1.78
CA GLU A 54 28.22 0.06 -1.47
C GLU A 54 28.12 -0.21 0.03
N ALA A 55 28.83 0.58 0.85
CA ALA A 55 28.76 0.47 2.31
C ALA A 55 27.34 0.71 2.84
N SER A 56 26.59 1.66 2.25
CA SER A 56 25.20 1.94 2.62
C SER A 56 24.27 0.77 2.28
N LEU A 57 24.48 0.12 1.13
CA LEU A 57 23.70 -1.06 0.73
C LEU A 57 24.00 -2.25 1.63
N ASP A 58 25.26 -2.44 2.04
CA ASP A 58 25.64 -3.50 2.94
C ASP A 58 25.11 -3.28 4.36
N GLU A 59 25.10 -2.04 4.84
CA GLU A 59 24.42 -1.67 6.08
C GLU A 59 22.92 -1.98 6.00
N GLU A 60 22.25 -1.60 4.90
CA GLU A 60 20.82 -1.90 4.70
C GLU A 60 20.56 -3.41 4.70
N ARG A 61 21.39 -4.20 4.00
CA ARG A 61 21.29 -5.66 3.96
C ARG A 61 21.48 -6.27 5.35
N PHE A 62 22.49 -5.82 6.09
CA PHE A 62 22.75 -6.24 7.45
C PHE A 62 21.57 -5.95 8.38
N LEU A 63 21.02 -4.73 8.30
CA LEU A 63 19.86 -4.33 9.08
C LEU A 63 18.61 -5.15 8.75
N LYS A 64 18.37 -5.46 7.47
CA LYS A 64 17.28 -6.36 7.04
C LYS A 64 17.47 -7.77 7.60
N GLN A 65 18.68 -8.32 7.55
CA GLN A 65 18.96 -9.64 8.09
C GLN A 65 18.79 -9.67 9.61
N LYS A 66 19.29 -8.65 10.33
CA LYS A 66 19.12 -8.49 11.77
C LYS A 66 17.65 -8.38 12.16
N ALA A 67 16.87 -7.59 11.43
CA ALA A 67 15.43 -7.49 11.62
C ALA A 67 14.71 -8.82 11.38
N LYS A 68 15.08 -9.56 10.32
CA LYS A 68 14.52 -10.89 10.02
C LYS A 68 14.84 -11.90 11.11
N VAL A 69 16.09 -11.95 11.59
CA VAL A 69 16.51 -12.83 12.70
C VAL A 69 15.74 -12.47 13.98
N HIS A 70 15.62 -11.19 14.27
CA HIS A 70 14.83 -10.72 15.41
C HIS A 70 13.36 -11.14 15.28
N TRP A 71 12.76 -11.01 14.10
CA TRP A 71 11.39 -11.45 13.83
C TRP A 71 11.19 -12.95 14.00
N LEU A 72 12.12 -13.76 13.49
CA LEU A 72 12.11 -15.21 13.65
C LEU A 72 12.30 -15.64 15.11
N ALA A 73 13.09 -14.88 15.89
CA ALA A 73 13.31 -15.14 17.30
C ALA A 73 12.11 -14.73 18.18
N GLU A 74 11.43 -13.63 17.83
CA GLU A 74 10.25 -13.15 18.57
C GLU A 74 8.98 -13.97 18.26
N GLY A 75 8.87 -14.60 17.08
CA GLY A 75 7.72 -15.45 16.75
C GLY A 75 6.36 -14.71 16.86
N ASP A 76 5.33 -15.40 17.35
CA ASP A 76 4.02 -14.80 17.71
C ASP A 76 4.01 -14.23 19.15
N ALA A 77 5.19 -14.01 19.74
CA ALA A 77 5.25 -13.36 21.04
C ALA A 77 4.71 -11.94 20.90
N ASN A 78 3.84 -11.56 21.83
CA ASN A 78 3.14 -10.30 21.87
C ASN A 78 4.10 -9.15 22.26
N THR A 79 5.12 -8.91 21.44
CA THR A 79 6.28 -8.11 21.81
C THR A 79 5.94 -6.63 21.86
N LYS A 80 6.70 -5.89 22.68
CA LYS A 80 6.57 -4.44 22.78
C LYS A 80 6.66 -3.76 21.39
N TYR A 81 7.46 -4.34 20.49
CA TYR A 81 7.58 -3.90 19.10
C TYR A 81 6.28 -4.08 18.30
N PHE A 82 5.63 -5.24 18.40
CA PHE A 82 4.34 -5.50 17.75
C PHE A 82 3.26 -4.51 18.21
N HIS A 83 3.12 -4.33 19.53
CA HIS A 83 2.20 -3.36 20.11
C HIS A 83 2.49 -1.92 19.67
N ASN A 84 3.78 -1.55 19.60
CA ASN A 84 4.16 -0.22 19.14
C ASN A 84 3.85 -0.03 17.64
N THR A 85 4.09 -1.05 16.83
CA THR A 85 3.75 -1.06 15.40
C THR A 85 2.25 -0.93 15.18
N LEU A 86 1.44 -1.65 15.94
CA LEU A 86 -0.02 -1.53 15.92
C LEU A 86 -0.49 -0.15 16.37
N LYS A 87 0.08 0.42 17.44
CA LYS A 87 -0.23 1.79 17.89
C LYS A 87 0.09 2.81 16.81
N CYS A 88 1.27 2.72 16.18
CA CYS A 88 1.66 3.59 15.07
C CYS A 88 0.74 3.42 13.85
N ARG A 89 0.33 2.19 13.53
CA ARG A 89 -0.63 1.92 12.46
C ARG A 89 -1.99 2.53 12.78
N ASN A 90 -2.48 2.32 14.00
CA ASN A 90 -3.76 2.84 14.46
C ASN A 90 -3.77 4.37 14.48
N HIS A 91 -2.69 5.00 14.94
CA HIS A 91 -2.56 6.45 14.91
C HIS A 91 -2.59 7.02 13.48
N ARG A 92 -1.88 6.38 12.53
CA ARG A 92 -1.89 6.79 11.12
C ARG A 92 -3.22 6.55 10.42
N ALA A 93 -3.93 5.48 10.80
CA ALA A 93 -5.23 5.12 10.24
C ALA A 93 -6.40 5.86 10.92
N ARG A 94 -6.13 6.62 11.99
CA ARG A 94 -7.17 7.32 12.73
C ARG A 94 -7.70 8.47 11.90
N ILE A 95 -9.00 8.46 11.66
CA ILE A 95 -9.73 9.56 11.04
C ILE A 95 -10.11 10.52 12.17
N ASP A 96 -9.41 11.65 12.25
CA ASP A 96 -9.60 12.63 13.31
C ASP A 96 -10.75 13.61 13.01
N VAL A 97 -11.07 13.81 11.73
CA VAL A 97 -12.07 14.78 11.26
C VAL A 97 -12.80 14.23 10.04
N ILE A 98 -14.13 14.39 10.01
CA ILE A 98 -14.99 14.09 8.86
C ILE A 98 -15.98 15.23 8.63
N THR A 99 -16.31 15.51 7.36
CA THR A 99 -17.37 16.45 6.99
C THR A 99 -18.56 15.68 6.46
N ASP A 100 -19.74 15.90 7.04
CA ASP A 100 -20.99 15.30 6.58
C ASP A 100 -21.52 15.97 5.29
N SER A 101 -22.43 15.28 4.60
CA SER A 101 -23.22 15.73 3.45
C SER A 101 -23.90 17.09 3.64
N ASN A 102 -24.22 17.48 4.88
CA ASN A 102 -24.78 18.79 5.24
C ASN A 102 -23.70 19.89 5.43
N GLY A 103 -22.43 19.60 5.12
CA GLY A 103 -21.31 20.52 5.31
C GLY A 103 -20.86 20.68 6.77
N SER A 104 -21.38 19.87 7.69
CA SER A 104 -21.04 19.93 9.12
C SER A 104 -19.75 19.16 9.42
N LEU A 105 -18.82 19.79 10.16
CA LEU A 105 -17.55 19.20 10.55
C LEU A 105 -17.69 18.43 11.87
N HIS A 106 -17.26 17.17 11.89
CA HIS A 106 -17.26 16.30 13.05
C HIS A 106 -15.82 15.89 13.39
N GLU A 107 -15.41 16.09 14.64
CA GLU A 107 -14.05 15.81 15.09
C GLU A 107 -14.02 14.86 16.30
N GLY A 108 -12.92 14.12 16.43
CA GLY A 108 -12.64 13.26 17.57
C GLY A 108 -13.75 12.23 17.85
N LYS A 109 -14.42 12.35 19.00
CA LYS A 109 -15.45 11.38 19.43
C LYS A 109 -16.75 11.46 18.61
N ALA A 110 -16.96 12.51 17.83
CA ALA A 110 -18.14 12.65 16.98
C ALA A 110 -17.99 11.92 15.63
N VAL A 111 -16.76 11.66 15.20
CA VAL A 111 -16.45 11.02 13.90
C VAL A 111 -17.11 9.64 13.75
N PRO A 112 -17.04 8.71 14.73
CA PRO A 112 -17.63 7.38 14.56
C PRO A 112 -19.15 7.43 14.39
N LYS A 113 -19.83 8.33 15.11
CA LYS A 113 -21.27 8.50 15.00
C LYS A 113 -21.66 9.05 13.63
N ALA A 114 -20.96 10.08 13.15
CA ALA A 114 -21.19 10.64 11.82
C ALA A 114 -20.96 9.61 10.70
N PHE A 115 -19.96 8.74 10.83
CA PHE A 115 -19.73 7.62 9.92
C PHE A 115 -20.90 6.63 9.89
N VAL A 116 -21.37 6.21 11.07
CA VAL A 116 -22.49 5.27 11.17
C VAL A 116 -23.76 5.89 10.60
N ASP A 117 -24.10 7.13 10.97
CA ASP A 117 -25.29 7.83 10.51
C ASP A 117 -25.29 7.98 8.98
N HIS A 118 -24.13 8.30 8.39
CA HIS A 118 -23.96 8.35 6.94
C HIS A 118 -24.24 7.01 6.26
N TYR A 119 -23.63 5.92 6.72
CA TYR A 119 -23.81 4.61 6.11
C TYR A 119 -25.17 3.98 6.38
N VAL A 120 -25.81 4.29 7.51
CA VAL A 120 -27.21 3.93 7.76
C VAL A 120 -28.12 4.64 6.77
N GLY A 121 -27.90 5.92 6.50
CA GLY A 121 -28.66 6.67 5.49
C GLY A 121 -28.33 6.27 4.04
N PHE A 122 -27.14 5.74 3.78
CA PHE A 122 -26.71 5.31 2.44
C PHE A 122 -27.14 3.87 2.11
N LEU A 123 -26.91 2.92 3.03
CA LEU A 123 -27.21 1.49 2.84
C LEU A 123 -28.58 1.08 3.39
N GLY A 124 -29.11 1.82 4.37
CA GLY A 124 -30.40 1.54 4.99
C GLY A 124 -31.58 2.16 4.25
N LYS A 125 -31.33 2.89 3.16
CA LYS A 125 -32.39 3.21 2.21
C LYS A 125 -32.65 1.98 1.37
N GLU A 126 -33.86 1.44 1.49
CA GLU A 126 -34.40 0.56 0.46
C GLU A 126 -34.59 1.40 -0.81
N ASP A 127 -33.51 1.58 -1.58
CA ASP A 127 -33.68 1.92 -2.98
C ASP A 127 -34.32 0.68 -3.62
N ILE A 128 -35.64 0.69 -3.61
CA ILE A 128 -36.48 -0.14 -4.44
C ILE A 128 -36.33 0.37 -5.89
N SER A 129 -35.10 0.43 -6.40
CA SER A 129 -34.88 0.17 -7.81
C SER A 129 -35.05 -1.32 -7.97
N ILE A 130 -36.31 -1.75 -7.96
CA ILE A 130 -36.71 -2.98 -8.64
C ILE A 130 -36.39 -2.67 -10.10
N ILE A 131 -35.15 -2.91 -10.51
CA ILE A 131 -34.92 -3.31 -11.89
C ILE A 131 -35.76 -4.58 -11.98
N PRO A 132 -36.90 -4.57 -12.71
CA PRO A 132 -37.64 -5.80 -12.89
C PRO A 132 -36.61 -6.78 -13.44
N ILE A 133 -36.42 -7.92 -12.77
CA ILE A 133 -35.56 -8.98 -13.27
C ILE A 133 -36.27 -9.52 -14.50
N THR A 134 -36.12 -8.81 -15.62
CA THR A 134 -36.59 -9.26 -16.91
C THR A 134 -35.62 -10.35 -17.34
N PRO A 135 -36.11 -11.38 -18.03
CA PRO A 135 -35.23 -12.40 -18.59
C PRO A 135 -34.09 -11.77 -19.41
N GLU A 136 -34.32 -10.62 -20.04
CA GLU A 136 -33.35 -9.87 -20.85
C GLU A 136 -32.18 -9.27 -20.06
N LEU A 137 -32.18 -9.29 -18.72
CA LEU A 137 -31.08 -8.74 -17.92
C LEU A 137 -29.78 -9.56 -18.05
N PHE A 138 -29.89 -10.83 -18.45
CA PHE A 138 -28.76 -11.73 -18.64
C PHE A 138 -28.74 -12.27 -20.07
N ASP A 139 -27.88 -11.69 -20.90
CA ASP A 139 -27.64 -12.13 -22.30
C ASP A 139 -26.90 -13.48 -22.35
N VAL A 140 -26.03 -13.74 -21.38
CA VAL A 140 -25.28 -15.00 -21.28
C VAL A 140 -25.99 -15.91 -20.30
N ARG A 141 -26.60 -16.97 -20.83
CA ARG A 141 -27.28 -17.99 -20.03
C ARG A 141 -26.61 -19.33 -20.20
N ILE A 142 -26.52 -20.07 -19.10
CA ILE A 142 -26.08 -21.46 -19.10
C ILE A 142 -27.17 -22.29 -19.78
N ASP A 143 -26.76 -23.21 -20.64
CA ASP A 143 -27.69 -24.13 -21.31
C ASP A 143 -28.45 -24.98 -20.28
N HIS A 144 -29.71 -25.31 -20.58
CA HIS A 144 -30.58 -26.04 -19.66
C HIS A 144 -29.99 -27.39 -19.23
N VAL A 145 -29.25 -28.07 -20.12
CA VAL A 145 -28.60 -29.34 -19.82
C VAL A 145 -27.47 -29.13 -18.82
N VAL A 146 -26.67 -28.08 -19.01
CA VAL A 146 -25.57 -27.73 -18.10
C VAL A 146 -26.11 -27.30 -16.74
N ALA A 147 -27.22 -26.55 -16.70
CA ALA A 147 -27.86 -26.16 -15.45
C ALA A 147 -28.35 -27.37 -14.64
N ILE A 148 -28.93 -28.38 -15.31
CA ILE A 148 -29.31 -29.64 -14.67
C ILE A 148 -28.07 -30.39 -14.17
N ASP A 149 -27.00 -30.42 -14.96
CA ASP A 149 -25.74 -31.05 -14.56
C ASP A 149 -25.12 -30.38 -13.33
N MET A 150 -25.25 -29.05 -13.19
CA MET A 150 -24.72 -28.31 -12.04
C MET A 150 -25.48 -28.54 -10.72
N ILE A 151 -26.72 -29.02 -10.77
CA ILE A 151 -27.54 -29.29 -9.57
C ILE A 151 -27.59 -30.78 -9.19
N ARG A 152 -26.98 -31.67 -9.99
CA ARG A 152 -26.93 -33.10 -9.68
C ARG A 152 -25.92 -33.37 -8.55
N GLU A 153 -26.05 -34.52 -7.91
CA GLU A 153 -25.08 -34.96 -6.90
C GLU A 153 -23.68 -35.19 -7.51
N VAL A 154 -22.65 -34.73 -6.80
CA VAL A 154 -21.25 -34.90 -7.20
C VAL A 154 -20.86 -36.36 -7.03
N THR A 155 -20.31 -36.95 -8.09
CA THR A 155 -19.88 -38.36 -8.06
C THR A 155 -18.43 -38.51 -7.61
N VAL A 156 -18.10 -39.67 -7.02
CA VAL A 156 -16.73 -40.00 -6.60
C VAL A 156 -15.74 -39.95 -7.77
N ASP A 157 -16.18 -40.31 -8.97
CA ASP A 157 -15.32 -40.27 -10.16
C ASP A 157 -15.03 -38.84 -10.63
N GLU A 158 -15.98 -37.92 -10.46
CA GLU A 158 -15.76 -36.49 -10.71
C GLU A 158 -14.73 -35.90 -9.75
N ILE A 159 -14.81 -36.27 -8.46
CA ILE A 159 -13.83 -35.90 -7.44
C ILE A 159 -12.45 -36.47 -7.81
N LYS A 160 -12.37 -37.75 -8.17
CA LYS A 160 -11.11 -38.39 -8.58
C LYS A 160 -10.51 -37.69 -9.79
N ARG A 161 -11.29 -37.49 -10.87
CA ARG A 161 -10.83 -36.78 -12.08
C ARG A 161 -10.31 -35.39 -11.76
N THR A 162 -11.05 -34.64 -10.93
CA THR A 162 -10.67 -33.30 -10.48
C THR A 162 -9.36 -33.33 -9.68
N MET A 163 -9.20 -34.29 -8.77
CA MET A 163 -7.97 -34.45 -7.98
C MET A 163 -6.75 -34.81 -8.84
N PHE A 164 -6.92 -35.66 -9.87
CA PHE A 164 -5.86 -35.95 -10.85
C PHE A 164 -5.55 -34.74 -11.74
N ALA A 165 -6.57 -33.99 -12.18
CA ALA A 165 -6.39 -32.78 -12.99
C ALA A 165 -5.67 -31.65 -12.23
N PHE A 166 -5.88 -31.57 -10.91
CA PHE A 166 -5.18 -30.62 -10.04
C PHE A 166 -3.81 -31.13 -9.55
N GLY A 167 -3.38 -32.32 -9.95
CA GLY A 167 -2.05 -32.85 -9.61
C GLY A 167 -1.90 -33.31 -8.16
N PHE A 168 -3.00 -33.60 -7.45
CA PHE A 168 -2.95 -34.11 -6.07
C PHE A 168 -2.53 -35.58 -6.00
N PHE A 169 -2.70 -36.33 -7.08
CA PHE A 169 -2.20 -37.70 -7.21
C PHE A 169 -1.35 -37.76 -8.48
N SER A 170 -0.04 -37.97 -8.30
CA SER A 170 0.91 -38.26 -9.38
C SER A 170 1.05 -39.74 -9.63
#